data_AF-A0A1F9D819-F1
#
_entry.id   AF-A0A1F9D819-F1
#
_cell.length_a   1.000
_cell.length_b   1.000
_cell.length_c   1.000
_cell.angle_alpha   90.00
_cell.angle_beta   90.00
_cell.angle_gamma   90.00
#
_symmetry.space_group_name_H-M   'P 1'
#
loop_
_entity.id
_entity.type
_entity.pdbx_description
1 polymer ?
#
loop_
_entity_poly.entity_id
_entity_poly.type
_entity_poly.pdbx_seq_one_letter_code
_entity_poly.pdbx_strand_id
1 'polypeptide(L)'
;MGITKASFITDSFISAASFQETTKVLTQAAVAGKIDYLKGLKENVIMGRLIPAGTGLPQYRQMELWVEGFTGDEENPEGEPEVSAGSPA
;
A
#
# COMPACT_ATOMS: atom_id res chain seq x y z
N MET A 1 10.95 7.39 28.00
CA MET A 1 10.80 6.05 27.38
C MET A 1 11.90 5.89 26.35
N GLY A 2 12.72 4.82 26.40
CA GLY A 2 13.81 4.61 25.43
C GLY A 2 13.30 4.07 24.08
N ILE A 3 14.10 4.23 23.02
CA ILE A 3 13.72 3.85 21.65
C ILE A 3 13.30 2.37 21.52
N THR A 4 13.95 1.47 22.25
CA THR A 4 13.62 0.04 22.26
C THR A 4 12.22 -0.21 22.83
N LYS A 5 11.86 0.48 23.91
CA LYS A 5 10.60 0.28 24.61
C LYS A 5 9.43 0.90 23.83
N ALA A 6 9.66 2.02 23.16
CA ALA A 6 8.68 2.61 22.25
C ALA A 6 8.41 1.72 21.03
N SER A 7 9.45 1.03 20.51
CA SER A 7 9.32 0.15 19.35
C SER A 7 8.55 -1.14 19.60
N PHE A 8 8.34 -1.53 20.87
CA PHE A 8 7.50 -2.67 21.25
C PHE A 8 6.02 -2.30 21.39
N ILE A 9 5.71 -1.03 21.66
CA ILE A 9 4.34 -0.54 21.79
C ILE A 9 3.88 -0.07 20.40
N THR A 10 3.84 -1.00 19.46
CA THR A 10 3.13 -0.82 18.20
C THR A 10 1.77 -1.47 18.35
N ASP A 11 0.71 -0.81 17.87
CA ASP A 11 -0.65 -1.35 17.93
C ASP A 11 -0.80 -2.62 17.09
N SER A 12 0.07 -2.79 16.11
CA SER A 12 0.14 -3.97 15.25
C SER A 12 0.99 -5.06 15.87
N PHE A 13 0.38 -6.23 16.04
CA PHE A 13 1.07 -7.39 16.55
C PHE A 13 1.94 -8.04 15.46
N ILE A 14 1.60 -7.85 14.17
CA ILE A 14 2.40 -8.37 13.06
C ILE A 14 3.76 -7.66 13.02
N SER A 15 3.75 -6.33 13.14
CA SER A 15 4.96 -5.50 13.21
C SER A 15 5.73 -5.74 14.51
N ALA A 16 5.04 -5.88 15.64
CA ALA A 16 5.68 -6.17 16.92
C ALA A 16 6.39 -7.54 16.93
N ALA A 17 5.73 -8.57 16.40
CA ALA A 17 6.26 -9.94 16.37
C ALA A 17 7.46 -10.10 15.43
N SER A 18 7.64 -9.19 14.46
CA SER A 18 8.73 -9.20 13.49
C SER A 18 10.04 -8.63 14.03
N PHE A 19 10.02 -7.96 15.19
CA PHE A 19 11.23 -7.37 15.78
C PHE A 19 11.93 -8.36 16.71
N GLN A 20 11.27 -8.77 17.80
CA GLN A 20 11.76 -9.71 18.80
C GLN A 20 10.57 -10.34 19.57
N GLU A 21 10.84 -11.35 20.41
CA GLU A 21 9.85 -11.99 21.29
C GLU A 21 8.60 -12.57 20.56
N THR A 22 8.77 -13.04 19.32
CA THR A 22 7.70 -13.49 18.41
C THR A 22 6.65 -14.39 19.07
N THR A 23 7.06 -15.46 19.76
CA THR A 23 6.13 -16.40 20.41
C THR A 23 5.25 -15.73 21.46
N LYS A 24 5.82 -14.83 22.25
CA LYS A 24 5.10 -14.12 23.32
C LYS A 24 4.08 -13.15 22.72
N VAL A 25 4.48 -12.39 21.70
CA VAL A 25 3.60 -11.43 21.01
C VAL A 25 2.43 -12.14 20.34
N LEU A 26 2.68 -13.21 19.59
CA LEU A 26 1.63 -13.97 18.91
C LEU A 26 0.67 -14.65 19.89
N THR A 27 1.19 -15.22 20.98
CA THR A 27 0.35 -15.85 22.01
C THR A 27 -0.58 -14.83 22.67
N GLN A 28 -0.05 -13.66 23.04
CA GLN A 28 -0.86 -12.60 23.64
C GLN A 28 -1.92 -12.06 22.66
N ALA A 29 -1.57 -11.89 21.39
CA ALA A 29 -2.51 -11.45 20.36
C ALA A 29 -3.62 -12.49 20.12
N ALA A 30 -3.28 -13.78 20.07
CA ALA A 30 -4.24 -14.87 19.88
C ALA A 30 -5.22 -14.98 21.06
N VAL A 31 -4.72 -14.94 22.30
CA VAL A 31 -5.55 -15.00 23.52
C VAL A 31 -6.46 -13.77 23.62
N ALA A 32 -5.97 -12.60 23.24
CA ALA A 32 -6.76 -11.36 23.25
C ALA A 32 -7.68 -11.19 22.04
N GLY A 33 -7.62 -12.09 21.04
CA GLY A 33 -8.38 -11.96 19.79
C GLY A 33 -8.08 -10.68 19.02
N LYS A 34 -6.83 -10.19 19.05
CA LYS A 34 -6.45 -8.93 18.40
C LYS A 34 -6.56 -9.03 16.88
N ILE A 35 -7.03 -7.95 16.26
CA ILE A 35 -7.10 -7.78 14.81
C ILE A 35 -6.08 -6.71 14.40
N ASP A 36 -5.27 -7.02 13.40
CA ASP A 36 -4.32 -6.08 12.82
C ASP A 36 -4.93 -5.40 11.58
N TYR A 37 -4.93 -4.08 11.57
CA TYR A 37 -5.53 -3.30 10.49
C TYR A 37 -4.53 -2.89 9.39
N LEU A 38 -3.27 -3.33 9.48
CA LEU A 38 -2.25 -3.13 8.44
C LEU A 38 -2.10 -1.66 8.03
N LYS A 39 -2.08 -0.74 9.00
CA LYS A 39 -1.96 0.70 8.76
C LYS A 39 -0.50 1.17 8.74
N GLY A 40 0.41 0.34 9.24
CA GLY A 40 1.81 0.65 9.39
C GLY A 40 2.66 0.28 8.18
N LEU A 41 3.89 0.79 8.17
CA LEU A 41 4.87 0.49 7.13
C LEU A 41 5.26 -0.99 7.14
N LYS A 42 5.69 -1.51 8.31
CA LYS A 42 6.20 -2.88 8.44
C LYS A 42 5.15 -3.93 8.11
N GLU A 43 3.93 -3.78 8.61
CA GLU A 43 2.85 -4.71 8.27
C GLU A 43 2.65 -4.83 6.76
N ASN A 44 2.56 -3.70 6.05
CA ASN A 44 2.33 -3.73 4.60
C ASN A 44 3.50 -4.36 3.85
N VAL A 45 4.75 -4.12 4.28
CA VAL A 45 5.92 -4.79 3.72
C VAL A 45 5.86 -6.32 3.95
N ILE A 46 5.56 -6.75 5.18
CA ILE A 46 5.47 -8.19 5.52
C ILE A 46 4.38 -8.88 4.71
N MET A 47 3.24 -8.19 4.48
CA MET A 47 2.11 -8.70 3.72
C MET A 47 2.27 -8.57 2.20
N GLY A 48 3.33 -7.94 1.71
CA GLY A 48 3.54 -7.70 0.27
C GLY A 48 2.57 -6.68 -0.36
N ARG A 49 2.01 -5.77 0.44
CA ARG A 49 1.11 -4.69 -0.02
C ARG A 49 1.91 -3.40 -0.22
N LEU A 50 1.36 -2.49 -1.05
CA LEU A 50 1.91 -1.15 -1.17
C LEU A 50 1.97 -0.48 0.20
N ILE A 51 3.14 0.07 0.54
CA ILE A 51 3.34 0.77 1.79
C ILE A 51 2.54 2.08 1.84
N PRO A 52 2.08 2.54 3.01
CA PRO A 52 1.36 3.79 3.16
C PRO A 52 2.31 5.01 3.16
N ALA A 53 3.22 5.07 2.19
CA ALA A 53 4.21 6.13 2.02
C ALA A 53 4.59 6.28 0.54
N GLY A 54 5.03 7.49 0.16
CA GLY A 54 5.42 7.79 -1.23
C GLY A 54 4.30 7.50 -2.22
N THR A 55 4.61 6.80 -3.32
CA THR A 55 3.67 6.41 -4.37
C THR A 55 2.56 5.46 -3.89
N GLY A 56 2.73 4.83 -2.73
CA GLY A 56 1.70 3.98 -2.15
C GLY A 56 0.54 4.76 -1.52
N LEU A 57 0.71 6.07 -1.26
CA LEU A 57 -0.36 6.96 -0.79
C LEU A 57 -1.40 7.21 -1.89
N PRO A 58 -2.70 7.34 -1.54
CA PRO A 58 -3.75 7.58 -2.53
C PRO A 58 -3.51 8.81 -3.41
N GLN A 59 -2.95 9.90 -2.85
CA GLN A 59 -2.68 11.12 -3.60
C GLN A 59 -1.64 10.94 -4.72
N TYR A 60 -0.69 10.02 -4.52
CA TYR A 60 0.42 9.81 -5.44
C TYR A 60 0.16 8.67 -6.42
N ARG A 61 -0.87 7.84 -6.19
CA ARG A 61 -1.21 6.68 -7.03
C ARG A 61 -1.83 7.06 -8.38
N GLN A 62 -2.42 8.25 -8.47
CA GLN A 62 -3.09 8.76 -9.67
C GLN A 62 -2.31 9.87 -10.36
N MET A 63 -1.03 10.07 -10.02
CA MET A 63 -0.22 11.06 -10.72
C MET A 63 0.22 10.52 -12.07
N GLU A 64 -0.19 11.21 -13.13
CA GLU A 64 0.41 11.09 -14.45
C GLU A 64 1.73 11.86 -14.46
N LEU A 65 2.84 11.14 -14.64
CA LEU A 65 4.15 11.73 -14.81
C LEU A 65 4.36 12.02 -16.29
N TRP A 66 4.33 13.30 -16.65
CA TRP A 66 4.76 13.76 -17.97
C TRP A 66 6.29 13.86 -17.98
N VAL A 67 6.95 12.93 -18.67
CA VAL A 67 8.40 12.96 -18.84
C VAL A 67 8.71 13.64 -20.17
N GLU A 68 9.35 14.81 -20.11
CA GLU A 68 9.76 15.57 -21.29
C GLU A 68 10.78 14.74 -22.09
N GLY A 69 10.38 14.27 -23.28
CA GLY A 69 11.19 13.41 -24.16
C GLY A 69 10.81 11.92 -24.20
N PHE A 70 9.77 11.49 -23.47
CA PHE A 70 9.20 10.14 -23.60
C PHE A 70 7.87 10.23 -24.38
N THR A 71 7.90 10.11 -25.71
CA THR A 71 6.68 9.79 -26.46
C THR A 71 6.39 8.32 -26.16
N GLY A 72 5.29 8.07 -25.46
CA GLY A 72 4.79 6.73 -25.19
C GLY A 72 4.25 6.10 -26.47
N ASP A 73 5.12 5.90 -27.46
CA ASP A 73 4.84 5.14 -28.66
C ASP A 73 4.93 3.64 -28.33
N GLU A 74 4.03 3.18 -27.45
CA GLU A 74 3.59 1.80 -27.46
C GLU A 74 2.17 1.79 -28.03
N GLU A 75 2.04 1.13 -29.18
CA GLU A 75 0.79 0.89 -29.90
C GLU A 75 -0.35 0.58 -28.94
N ASN A 76 -1.44 1.35 -29.02
CA ASN A 76 -2.75 0.89 -28.61
C ASN A 76 -3.25 -0.10 -29.68
N PRO A 77 -3.30 -1.43 -29.46
CA PRO A 77 -3.70 -2.36 -30.51
C PRO A 77 -5.23 -2.48 -30.65
N GLU A 78 -6.02 -1.79 -29.83
CA GLU A 78 -7.47 -2.00 -29.84
C GLU A 78 -8.19 -0.66 -30.09
N GLY A 79 -8.54 -0.49 -31.36
CA GLY A 79 -9.40 0.58 -31.83
C GLY A 79 -10.81 0.46 -31.25
N GLU A 80 -11.26 1.49 -30.57
CA GLU A 80 -12.69 1.74 -30.41
C GLU A 80 -13.18 2.54 -31.63
N PRO A 81 -14.25 2.11 -32.31
CA PRO A 81 -14.75 2.81 -33.49
C PRO A 81 -15.38 4.14 -33.07
N GLU A 82 -15.05 5.20 -33.81
CA GLU A 82 -15.75 6.49 -33.76
C GLU A 82 -17.26 6.26 -33.99
N VAL A 83 -18.05 6.34 -32.93
CA VAL A 83 -19.49 6.51 -33.07
C VAL A 83 -19.74 7.94 -33.51
N SER A 84 -19.88 8.09 -34.82
CA SER A 84 -20.53 9.22 -35.50
C SER A 84 -21.88 9.52 -34.81
N ALA A 85 -21.86 10.44 -33.84
CA ALA A 85 -23.07 11.11 -33.40
C ALA A 85 -23.41 12.15 -34.49
N GLY A 86 -24.29 11.74 -35.39
CA GLY A 86 -24.80 12.58 -36.46
C GLY A 86 -25.38 13.89 -35.93
N SER A 87 -25.22 14.93 -36.74
CA SER A 87 -26.02 16.15 -36.63
C SER A 87 -27.50 15.80 -36.54
N PRO A 88 -28.27 16.42 -35.63
CA PRO A 88 -29.64 16.75 -35.91
C PRO A 88 -29.72 18.19 -36.45
N ALA A 89 -30.59 18.32 -37.43
CA ALA A 89 -30.99 19.53 -38.14
C ALA A 89 -31.44 20.68 -37.23
#